data_AF-A0A959ZIJ8-F1
#
_entry.id   AF-A0A959ZIJ8-F1
#
_cell.length_a   1.000
_cell.length_b   1.000
_cell.length_c   1.000
_cell.angle_alpha   90.00
_cell.angle_beta   90.00
_cell.angle_gamma   90.00
#
_symmetry.space_group_name_H-M   'P 1'
#
loop_
_entity.id
_entity.type
_entity.pdbx_description
1 polymer ?
#
loop_
_entity_poly.entity_id
_entity_poly.type
_entity_poly.pdbx_seq_one_letter_code
_entity_poly.pdbx_strand_id
1 'polypeptide(L)'
;MPRVTMRQVQGVIDRIGLLQIDSVNVLARAHLLPLFSRLGPYDTGLLERASAKRPRRLVEYWAHEASFVPPETHRLLRWRMARADQDAWRTVRAAAGQTELLEDVIREVVRSGPLTAGEVSAAVDPDHIPDKSHWGWNWPPVKSALEYLFWSGRLTSAGRTSQFERLYDLPERVLPAHVHEAETPDESDAIAGLIEISARAHGVGTAKCLRDYFRLPAKEANEAIERLAGEGRLLPAEVEGFSGPAWLHPESRRPRRIETRALLAPFDPLIFERRRLEEMFGFHYRIEIYTPKARRRHGYYVLPLLLNEEIVGRVDLKSDREGSALLVQAAWVEPYAPPDTADELAAELRLMADWLDLKDVSVRRHGDLAEDLERAL
;
A
#
# COMPACT_ATOMS: atom_id res chain seq x y z
N MET A 1 -23.14 0.00 -14.63
CA MET A 1 -21.78 0.15 -15.20
C MET A 1 -21.24 -1.20 -15.64
N PRO A 2 -20.41 -1.30 -16.68
CA PRO A 2 -19.78 -2.57 -17.07
C PRO A 2 -18.91 -3.10 -15.92
N ARG A 3 -18.94 -4.42 -15.70
CA ARG A 3 -18.20 -5.07 -14.62
C ARG A 3 -16.70 -4.92 -14.82
N VAL A 4 -15.98 -4.45 -13.80
CA VAL A 4 -14.52 -4.36 -13.81
C VAL A 4 -13.88 -5.73 -14.07
N THR A 5 -12.89 -5.76 -14.95
CA THR A 5 -12.18 -6.97 -15.39
C THR A 5 -10.76 -7.03 -14.82
N MET A 6 -10.15 -8.23 -14.84
CA MET A 6 -8.74 -8.41 -14.49
C MET A 6 -7.81 -7.53 -15.32
N ARG A 7 -8.14 -7.29 -16.60
CA ARG A 7 -7.33 -6.43 -17.47
C ARG A 7 -7.30 -4.97 -16.98
N GLN A 8 -8.43 -4.46 -16.49
CA GLN A 8 -8.51 -3.10 -15.94
C GLN A 8 -7.78 -3.00 -14.60
N VAL A 9 -7.94 -4.01 -13.73
CA VAL A 9 -7.17 -4.11 -12.48
C VAL A 9 -5.67 -4.12 -12.75
N GLN A 10 -5.21 -4.96 -13.69
CA GLN A 10 -3.81 -5.00 -14.10
C GLN A 10 -3.35 -3.66 -14.66
N GLY A 11 -4.15 -3.00 -15.51
CA GLY A 11 -3.78 -1.69 -16.07
C GLY A 11 -3.60 -0.59 -15.00
N VAL A 12 -4.34 -0.65 -13.90
CA VAL A 12 -4.10 0.24 -12.75
C VAL A 12 -2.81 -0.14 -12.04
N ILE A 13 -2.60 -1.43 -11.75
CA ILE A 13 -1.38 -1.94 -11.10
C ILE A 13 -0.13 -1.62 -11.91
N ASP A 14 -0.14 -1.79 -13.23
CA ASP A 14 1.02 -1.52 -14.09
C ASP A 14 1.41 -0.04 -14.07
N ARG A 15 0.42 0.83 -13.88
CA ARG A 15 0.62 2.29 -13.75
C ARG A 15 1.15 2.67 -12.37
N ILE A 16 0.55 2.17 -11.29
CA ILE A 16 0.93 2.57 -9.93
C ILE A 16 2.05 1.71 -9.33
N GLY A 17 2.36 0.55 -9.90
CA GLY A 17 3.49 -0.30 -9.51
C GLY A 17 3.36 -1.04 -8.16
N LEU A 18 2.52 -0.59 -7.23
CA LEU A 18 2.31 -1.28 -5.95
C LEU A 18 0.95 -0.98 -5.30
N LEU A 19 0.54 -1.87 -4.39
CA LEU A 19 -0.58 -1.66 -3.46
C LEU A 19 -0.08 -1.96 -2.03
N GLN A 20 -0.03 -0.94 -1.18
CA GLN A 20 0.38 -1.14 0.21
C GLN A 20 -0.65 -1.98 0.97
N ILE A 21 -0.16 -3.03 1.63
CA ILE A 21 -0.93 -3.93 2.48
C ILE A 21 -0.95 -3.38 3.90
N ASP A 22 -2.14 -3.31 4.46
CA ASP A 22 -2.34 -2.97 5.86
C ASP A 22 -3.45 -3.85 6.46
N SER A 23 -3.30 -4.17 7.75
CA SER A 23 -4.22 -5.06 8.48
C SER A 23 -5.42 -4.35 9.10
N VAL A 24 -5.40 -3.01 9.18
CA VAL A 24 -6.52 -2.21 9.68
C VAL A 24 -7.73 -2.45 8.78
N ASN A 25 -8.82 -2.88 9.39
CA ASN A 25 -10.06 -3.25 8.72
C ASN A 25 -11.26 -2.53 9.36
N VAL A 26 -11.20 -1.19 9.40
CA VAL A 26 -12.27 -0.33 9.92
C VAL A 26 -13.35 -0.07 8.88
N LEU A 27 -12.94 0.09 7.62
CA LEU A 27 -13.78 0.33 6.45
C LEU A 27 -13.65 -0.84 5.47
N ALA A 28 -12.48 -0.94 4.87
CA ALA A 28 -11.98 -2.07 4.09
C ALA A 28 -10.46 -2.10 4.29
N ARG A 29 -9.82 -3.24 4.03
CA ARG A 29 -8.35 -3.31 4.10
C ARG A 29 -7.75 -2.38 3.05
N ALA A 30 -6.70 -1.66 3.42
CA ALA A 30 -6.17 -0.54 2.65
C ALA A 30 -5.86 -0.85 1.18
N HIS A 31 -5.23 -2.00 0.90
CA HIS A 31 -4.85 -2.42 -0.45
C HIS A 31 -6.02 -2.58 -1.43
N LEU A 32 -7.26 -2.66 -0.94
CA LEU A 32 -8.45 -2.77 -1.78
C LEU A 32 -8.90 -1.41 -2.34
N LEU A 33 -8.62 -0.33 -1.60
CA LEU A 33 -9.16 0.99 -1.84
C LEU A 33 -8.54 1.70 -3.06
N PRO A 34 -7.22 1.64 -3.33
CA PRO A 34 -6.65 2.30 -4.51
C PRO A 34 -7.25 1.87 -5.85
N LEU A 35 -7.67 0.60 -5.95
CA LEU A 35 -8.40 0.09 -7.11
C LEU A 35 -9.83 0.64 -7.17
N PHE A 36 -10.54 0.66 -6.03
CA PHE A 36 -11.87 1.27 -5.94
C PHE A 36 -11.84 2.75 -6.35
N SER A 37 -10.91 3.54 -5.80
CA SER A 37 -10.75 4.97 -6.12
C SER A 37 -10.49 5.26 -7.60
N ARG A 38 -10.04 4.27 -8.39
CA ARG A 38 -9.69 4.43 -9.82
C ARG A 38 -10.66 3.72 -10.77
N LEU A 39 -11.36 2.69 -10.31
CA LEU A 39 -12.22 1.83 -11.13
C LEU A 39 -13.69 1.85 -10.70
N GLY A 40 -14.00 2.45 -9.54
CA GLY A 40 -15.28 2.30 -8.86
C GLY A 40 -15.48 0.89 -8.27
N PRO A 41 -16.73 0.49 -8.02
CA PRO A 41 -17.05 -0.84 -7.50
C PRO A 41 -16.46 -1.98 -8.35
N TYR A 42 -15.72 -2.89 -7.71
CA TYR A 42 -15.13 -4.05 -8.37
C TYR A 42 -15.18 -5.31 -7.49
N ASP A 43 -15.11 -6.49 -8.11
CA ASP A 43 -14.97 -7.77 -7.41
C ASP A 43 -13.58 -7.87 -6.77
N THR A 44 -13.50 -7.77 -5.44
CA THR A 44 -12.24 -7.88 -4.68
C THR A 44 -11.55 -9.23 -4.85
N GLY A 45 -12.30 -10.27 -5.25
CA GLY A 45 -11.74 -11.56 -5.65
C GLY A 45 -10.83 -11.47 -6.88
N LEU A 46 -10.89 -10.40 -7.69
CA LEU A 46 -9.88 -10.15 -8.72
C LEU A 46 -8.50 -9.94 -8.09
N LEU A 47 -8.39 -9.14 -7.04
CA LEU A 47 -7.10 -8.89 -6.39
C LEU A 47 -6.60 -10.13 -5.66
N GLU A 48 -7.48 -10.89 -5.00
CA GLU A 48 -7.14 -12.18 -4.40
C GLU A 48 -6.62 -13.17 -5.45
N ARG A 49 -7.29 -13.30 -6.61
CA ARG A 49 -6.81 -14.15 -7.71
C ARG A 49 -5.45 -13.68 -8.23
N ALA A 50 -5.25 -12.38 -8.37
CA ALA A 50 -3.99 -11.80 -8.85
C ALA A 50 -2.81 -12.11 -7.91
N SER A 51 -3.04 -12.07 -6.59
CA SER A 51 -1.99 -12.26 -5.59
C SER A 51 -1.84 -13.69 -5.10
N ALA A 52 -2.88 -14.54 -5.17
CA ALA A 52 -2.90 -15.88 -4.56
C ALA A 52 -2.97 -17.06 -5.55
N LYS A 53 -3.43 -16.86 -6.80
CA LYS A 53 -3.61 -17.93 -7.78
C LYS A 53 -2.56 -17.87 -8.89
N ARG A 54 -2.15 -19.04 -9.39
CA ARG A 54 -1.23 -19.15 -10.54
C ARG A 54 -1.99 -18.89 -11.86
N PRO A 55 -1.37 -18.24 -12.87
CA PRO A 55 -0.09 -17.52 -12.79
C PRO A 55 -0.24 -16.25 -11.94
N ARG A 56 0.72 -16.01 -11.01
CA ARG A 56 0.65 -14.86 -10.10
C ARG A 56 0.93 -13.57 -10.87
N ARG A 57 0.05 -12.59 -10.68
CA ARG A 57 0.16 -11.24 -11.23
C ARG A 57 0.69 -10.24 -10.21
N LEU A 58 0.59 -10.61 -8.93
CA LEU A 58 1.09 -9.86 -7.80
C LEU A 58 1.76 -10.81 -6.82
N VAL A 59 2.78 -10.32 -6.14
CA VAL A 59 3.49 -11.01 -5.06
C VAL A 59 3.69 -10.03 -3.90
N GLU A 60 3.84 -10.56 -2.70
CA GLU A 60 4.03 -9.73 -1.50
C GLU A 60 5.52 -9.54 -1.21
N TYR A 61 5.95 -8.29 -0.97
CA TYR A 61 7.27 -8.00 -0.44
C TYR A 61 7.30 -6.66 0.31
N TRP A 62 8.41 -6.39 1.01
CA TRP A 62 8.73 -5.07 1.55
C TRP A 62 9.14 -4.14 0.39
N ALA A 63 8.19 -3.38 -0.15
CA ALA A 63 8.40 -2.39 -1.21
C ALA A 63 8.40 -0.95 -0.61
N HIS A 64 7.28 -0.22 -0.63
CA HIS A 64 7.11 1.01 0.17
C HIS A 64 7.00 0.67 1.67
N GLU A 65 6.20 -0.34 1.94
CA GLU A 65 6.06 -1.09 3.19
C GLU A 65 5.69 -2.53 2.76
N ALA A 66 5.03 -3.32 3.59
CA ALA A 66 4.39 -4.55 3.11
C ALA A 66 3.45 -4.21 1.94
N SER A 67 3.70 -4.74 0.75
CA SER A 67 3.00 -4.34 -0.47
C SER A 67 2.78 -5.53 -1.40
N PHE A 68 1.69 -5.49 -2.16
CA PHE A 68 1.59 -6.28 -3.39
C PHE A 68 2.29 -5.53 -4.53
N VAL A 69 3.17 -6.20 -5.25
CA VAL A 69 3.90 -5.68 -6.41
C VAL A 69 3.84 -6.68 -7.58
N PRO A 70 3.98 -6.23 -8.83
CA PRO A 70 4.23 -7.11 -9.95
C PRO A 70 5.46 -8.02 -9.71
N PRO A 71 5.44 -9.28 -10.17
CA PRO A 71 6.59 -10.19 -10.08
C PRO A 71 7.91 -9.58 -10.60
N GLU A 72 7.84 -8.80 -11.67
CA GLU A 72 8.98 -8.11 -12.27
C GLU A 72 9.55 -7.04 -11.31
N THR A 73 8.68 -6.31 -10.60
CA THR A 73 9.09 -5.36 -9.55
C THR A 73 9.71 -6.08 -8.35
N HIS A 74 9.20 -7.26 -7.98
CA HIS A 74 9.82 -8.09 -6.94
C HIS A 74 11.26 -8.51 -7.30
N ARG A 75 11.53 -8.84 -8.57
CA ARG A 75 12.91 -9.11 -9.03
C ARG A 75 13.83 -7.91 -8.83
N LEU A 76 13.35 -6.69 -9.07
CA LEU A 76 14.10 -5.46 -8.80
C LEU A 76 14.32 -5.22 -7.30
N LEU A 77 13.62 -5.90 -6.40
CA LEU A 77 13.78 -5.73 -4.95
C LEU A 77 14.79 -6.73 -4.35
N ARG A 78 15.43 -7.57 -5.16
CA ARG A 78 16.44 -8.54 -4.70
C ARG A 78 17.70 -7.90 -4.12
N TRP A 79 18.06 -6.67 -4.51
CA TRP A 79 19.17 -5.94 -3.87
C TRP A 79 18.91 -5.75 -2.36
N ARG A 80 17.65 -5.51 -1.98
CA ARG A 80 17.23 -5.38 -0.58
C ARG A 80 17.26 -6.70 0.16
N MET A 81 16.93 -7.79 -0.52
CA MET A 81 17.04 -9.15 0.02
C MET A 81 18.50 -9.48 0.33
N ALA A 82 19.42 -9.14 -0.57
CA ALA A 82 20.86 -9.33 -0.37
C ALA A 82 21.42 -8.50 0.80
N ARG A 83 20.79 -7.36 1.11
CA ARG A 83 21.14 -6.47 2.23
C ARG A 83 20.32 -6.72 3.49
N ALA A 84 19.63 -7.87 3.63
CA ALA A 84 18.79 -8.16 4.79
C ALA A 84 19.52 -7.99 6.14
N ASP A 85 20.78 -8.41 6.21
CA ASP A 85 21.61 -8.31 7.42
C ASP A 85 22.02 -6.86 7.78
N GLN A 86 21.74 -5.90 6.91
CA GLN A 86 22.09 -4.49 7.08
C GLN A 86 20.82 -3.66 7.27
N ASP A 87 19.87 -3.81 6.33
CA ASP A 87 18.75 -2.88 6.16
C ASP A 87 17.46 -3.36 6.83
N ALA A 88 17.33 -4.65 7.17
CA ALA A 88 16.17 -5.10 7.93
C ALA A 88 16.11 -4.36 9.27
N TRP A 89 14.92 -3.90 9.65
CA TRP A 89 14.66 -3.36 10.99
C TRP A 89 15.16 -4.30 12.10
N ARG A 90 15.58 -3.68 13.21
CA ARG A 90 16.38 -4.30 14.28
C ARG A 90 15.84 -5.66 14.75
N THR A 91 14.54 -5.77 14.98
CA THR A 91 13.91 -7.00 15.51
C THR A 91 14.04 -8.18 14.54
N VAL A 92 13.87 -7.95 13.24
CA VAL A 92 14.01 -9.00 12.23
C VAL A 92 15.47 -9.31 11.95
N ARG A 93 16.33 -8.30 11.88
CA ARG A 93 17.79 -8.51 11.72
C ARG A 93 18.38 -9.34 12.87
N ALA A 94 17.85 -9.21 14.10
CA ALA A 94 18.29 -10.00 15.24
C ALA A 94 18.10 -11.53 15.04
N ALA A 95 17.24 -11.97 14.12
CA ALA A 95 17.07 -13.38 13.80
C ALA A 95 18.17 -13.94 12.87
N ALA A 96 18.96 -13.09 12.20
CA ALA A 96 20.01 -13.52 11.25
C ALA A 96 21.03 -14.49 11.89
N GLY A 97 21.36 -14.27 13.17
CA GLY A 97 22.30 -15.12 13.91
C GLY A 97 21.73 -16.45 14.41
N GLN A 98 20.43 -16.70 14.27
CA GLN A 98 19.77 -17.91 14.78
C GLN A 98 19.75 -19.01 13.71
N THR A 99 20.92 -19.40 13.22
CA THR A 99 21.07 -20.24 12.02
C THR A 99 20.30 -21.57 12.11
N GLU A 100 20.39 -22.28 13.24
CA GLU A 100 19.65 -23.53 13.46
C GLU A 100 18.14 -23.33 13.35
N LEU A 101 17.60 -22.31 14.01
CA LEU A 101 16.18 -21.98 13.95
C LEU A 101 15.73 -21.60 12.52
N LEU A 102 16.54 -20.83 11.79
CA LEU A 102 16.24 -20.48 10.40
C LEU A 102 16.16 -21.73 9.52
N GLU A 103 17.05 -22.71 9.74
CA GLU A 103 17.04 -23.98 9.01
C GLU A 103 15.87 -24.88 9.39
N ASP A 104 15.51 -24.95 10.68
CA ASP A 104 14.32 -25.68 11.14
C ASP A 104 13.04 -25.12 10.51
N VAL A 105 12.89 -23.79 10.52
CA VAL A 105 11.75 -23.10 9.89
C VAL A 105 11.67 -23.41 8.39
N ILE A 106 12.79 -23.34 7.66
CA ILE A 106 12.79 -23.68 6.22
C ILE A 106 12.43 -25.15 6.02
N ARG A 107 13.02 -26.07 6.80
CA ARG A 107 12.74 -27.52 6.69
C ARG A 107 11.25 -27.80 6.89
N GLU A 108 10.63 -27.14 7.84
CA GLU A 108 9.20 -27.29 8.11
C GLU A 108 8.35 -26.80 6.93
N VAL A 109 8.65 -25.61 6.37
CA VAL A 109 7.95 -25.08 5.19
C VAL A 109 8.16 -25.95 3.94
N VAL A 110 9.37 -26.48 3.74
CA VAL A 110 9.67 -27.43 2.65
C VAL A 110 8.78 -28.67 2.75
N ARG A 111 8.67 -29.23 3.97
CA ARG A 111 7.93 -30.47 4.28
C ARG A 111 6.42 -30.30 4.14
N SER A 112 5.88 -29.23 4.71
CA SER A 112 4.43 -29.06 4.91
C SER A 112 3.78 -28.16 3.85
N GLY A 113 4.56 -27.39 3.08
CA GLY A 113 4.06 -26.41 2.12
C GLY A 113 3.75 -25.06 2.78
N PRO A 114 2.84 -24.26 2.21
CA PRO A 114 2.45 -22.97 2.77
C PRO A 114 1.92 -23.08 4.20
N LEU A 115 2.55 -22.38 5.14
CA LEU A 115 2.16 -22.38 6.56
C LEU A 115 2.05 -20.96 7.12
N THR A 116 1.17 -20.75 8.09
CA THR A 116 1.13 -19.53 8.90
C THR A 116 2.25 -19.53 9.94
N ALA A 117 2.55 -18.35 10.51
CA ALA A 117 3.52 -18.26 11.60
C ALA A 117 3.12 -19.11 12.83
N GLY A 118 1.82 -19.20 13.13
CA GLY A 118 1.31 -20.04 14.22
C GLY A 118 1.54 -21.53 13.99
N GLU A 119 1.31 -22.02 12.77
CA GLU A 119 1.54 -23.42 12.42
C GLU A 119 3.03 -23.79 12.45
N VAL A 120 3.91 -22.92 11.94
CA VAL A 120 5.36 -23.14 12.04
C VAL A 120 5.81 -23.11 13.50
N SER A 121 5.31 -22.18 14.31
CA SER A 121 5.62 -22.14 15.75
C SER A 121 5.23 -23.43 16.46
N ALA A 122 4.03 -23.95 16.19
CA ALA A 122 3.56 -25.19 16.80
C ALA A 122 4.40 -26.43 16.40
N ALA A 123 5.05 -26.40 15.23
CA ALA A 123 5.89 -27.49 14.74
C ALA A 123 7.35 -27.38 15.20
N VAL A 124 7.91 -26.16 15.23
CA VAL A 124 9.35 -25.90 15.44
C VAL A 124 9.68 -25.54 16.90
N ASP A 125 8.75 -24.91 17.62
CA ASP A 125 8.94 -24.47 19.01
C ASP A 125 7.64 -24.69 19.82
N PRO A 126 7.19 -25.95 20.00
CA PRO A 126 5.90 -26.27 20.63
C PRO A 126 5.84 -25.89 22.11
N ASP A 127 6.99 -25.85 22.78
CA ASP A 127 7.11 -25.57 24.21
C ASP A 127 7.33 -24.07 24.51
N HIS A 128 7.25 -23.21 23.49
CA HIS A 128 7.44 -21.77 23.64
C HIS A 128 6.44 -21.17 24.64
N ILE A 129 6.94 -20.57 25.72
CA ILE A 129 6.14 -19.82 26.67
C ILE A 129 6.22 -18.33 26.29
N PRO A 130 5.12 -17.69 25.82
CA PRO A 130 5.16 -16.30 25.42
C PRO A 130 5.55 -15.38 26.58
N ASP A 131 6.61 -14.60 26.41
CA ASP A 131 6.99 -13.57 27.37
C ASP A 131 6.01 -12.38 27.28
N LYS A 132 5.22 -12.19 28.34
CA LYS A 132 4.21 -11.12 28.46
C LYS A 132 4.75 -9.84 29.11
N SER A 133 6.03 -9.80 29.49
CA SER A 133 6.62 -8.68 30.24
C SER A 133 6.77 -7.39 29.42
N HIS A 134 6.83 -7.51 28.08
CA HIS A 134 6.99 -6.37 27.17
C HIS A 134 5.89 -6.35 26.09
N TRP A 135 4.90 -5.48 26.25
CA TRP A 135 3.83 -5.28 25.26
C TRP A 135 4.37 -4.64 23.97
N GLY A 136 4.31 -5.37 22.85
CA GLY A 136 4.36 -4.81 21.49
C GLY A 136 5.61 -5.09 20.65
N TRP A 137 6.69 -5.67 21.21
CA TRP A 137 7.95 -5.86 20.46
C TRP A 137 8.71 -7.18 20.73
N ASN A 138 8.21 -8.03 21.62
CA ASN A 138 8.72 -9.40 21.80
C ASN A 138 7.94 -10.35 20.88
N TRP A 139 8.40 -10.46 19.65
CA TRP A 139 7.91 -11.52 18.76
C TRP A 139 8.48 -12.86 19.19
N PRO A 140 7.69 -13.95 19.13
CA PRO A 140 8.25 -15.29 19.28
C PRO A 140 9.43 -15.49 18.33
N PRO A 141 10.49 -16.21 18.72
CA PRO A 141 11.68 -16.42 17.89
C PRO A 141 11.34 -16.89 16.48
N VAL A 142 10.43 -17.85 16.35
CA VAL A 142 9.94 -18.38 15.06
C VAL A 142 9.32 -17.29 14.17
N LYS A 143 8.55 -16.36 14.75
CA LYS A 143 7.98 -15.24 13.97
C LYS A 143 9.08 -14.31 13.46
N SER A 144 10.08 -14.00 14.30
CA SER A 144 11.23 -13.19 13.87
C SER A 144 12.05 -13.89 12.78
N ALA A 145 12.25 -15.21 12.89
CA ALA A 145 12.88 -16.04 11.88
C ALA A 145 12.11 -16.01 10.55
N LEU A 146 10.78 -16.21 10.56
CA LEU A 146 9.94 -16.14 9.37
C LEU A 146 9.98 -14.76 8.70
N GLU A 147 9.92 -13.67 9.47
CA GLU A 147 10.02 -12.32 8.91
C GLU A 147 11.41 -12.03 8.34
N TYR A 148 12.48 -12.59 8.92
CA TYR A 148 13.84 -12.49 8.37
C TYR A 148 13.98 -13.28 7.09
N LEU A 149 13.47 -14.51 7.05
CA LEU A 149 13.46 -15.34 5.84
C LEU A 149 12.62 -14.72 4.73
N PHE A 150 11.50 -14.08 5.08
CA PHE A 150 10.70 -13.29 4.16
C PHE A 150 11.46 -12.06 3.63
N TRP A 151 12.12 -11.30 4.51
CA TRP A 151 12.90 -10.12 4.12
C TRP A 151 14.08 -10.50 3.22
N SER A 152 14.84 -11.53 3.57
CA SER A 152 15.99 -12.05 2.81
C SER A 152 15.60 -12.80 1.54
N GLY A 153 14.30 -12.92 1.24
CA GLY A 153 13.80 -13.59 0.04
C GLY A 153 13.99 -15.11 0.04
N ARG A 154 14.35 -15.72 1.18
CA ARG A 154 14.47 -17.18 1.36
C ARG A 154 13.10 -17.84 1.51
N LEU A 155 12.11 -17.10 2.00
CA LEU A 155 10.69 -17.44 1.97
C LEU A 155 9.92 -16.27 1.34
N THR A 156 8.71 -16.54 0.86
CA THR A 156 7.79 -15.52 0.36
C THR A 156 6.35 -15.80 0.76
N SER A 157 5.43 -14.88 0.46
CA SER A 157 4.01 -15.03 0.75
C SER A 157 3.30 -15.84 -0.34
N ALA A 158 2.85 -17.04 0.00
CA ALA A 158 1.94 -17.83 -0.83
C ALA A 158 0.50 -17.29 -0.82
N GLY A 159 0.23 -16.23 -0.08
CA GLY A 159 -1.10 -15.63 0.07
C GLY A 159 -1.40 -15.36 1.52
N ARG A 160 -2.66 -15.08 1.82
CA ARG A 160 -3.13 -14.83 3.19
C ARG A 160 -4.38 -15.65 3.49
N THR A 161 -4.53 -16.05 4.75
CA THR A 161 -5.74 -16.72 5.25
C THR A 161 -6.92 -15.75 5.27
N SER A 162 -8.13 -16.24 5.54
CA SER A 162 -9.30 -15.38 5.79
C SER A 162 -9.09 -14.40 6.95
N GLN A 163 -8.33 -14.81 7.96
CA GLN A 163 -7.91 -14.03 9.13
C GLN A 163 -6.75 -13.07 8.81
N PHE A 164 -6.31 -13.05 7.54
CA PHE A 164 -5.27 -12.18 7.01
C PHE A 164 -3.85 -12.50 7.45
N GLU A 165 -3.62 -13.71 7.96
CA GLU A 165 -2.28 -14.19 8.31
C GLU A 165 -1.52 -14.57 7.03
N ARG A 166 -0.23 -14.25 6.98
CA ARG A 166 0.62 -14.62 5.84
C ARG A 166 0.88 -16.12 5.85
N LEU A 167 0.75 -16.73 4.67
CA LEU A 167 1.19 -18.10 4.41
C LEU A 167 2.60 -18.04 3.81
N TYR A 168 3.60 -18.55 4.52
CA TYR A 168 5.00 -18.56 4.09
C TYR A 168 5.27 -19.83 3.28
N ASP A 169 5.88 -19.69 2.11
CA ASP A 169 6.33 -20.80 1.26
C ASP A 169 7.62 -20.43 0.52
N LEU A 170 8.20 -21.41 -0.18
CA LEU A 170 9.40 -21.25 -0.97
C LEU A 170 9.17 -20.32 -2.19
N PRO A 171 10.12 -19.43 -2.53
CA PRO A 171 10.01 -18.55 -3.69
C PRO A 171 9.72 -19.29 -5.00
N GLU A 172 10.37 -20.42 -5.27
CA GLU A 172 10.18 -21.25 -6.47
C GLU A 172 8.78 -21.86 -6.59
N ARG A 173 8.05 -21.99 -5.46
CA ARG A 173 6.66 -22.47 -5.44
C ARG A 173 5.64 -21.33 -5.61
N VAL A 174 6.04 -20.08 -5.42
CA VAL A 174 5.13 -18.94 -5.42
C VAL A 174 5.31 -18.05 -6.64
N LEU A 175 6.56 -17.68 -6.94
CA LEU A 175 6.92 -16.77 -8.00
C LEU A 175 6.70 -17.43 -9.37
N PRO A 176 6.31 -16.68 -10.42
CA PRO A 176 6.39 -17.15 -11.79
C PRO A 176 7.82 -17.63 -12.13
N ALA A 177 7.94 -18.76 -12.85
CA ALA A 177 9.23 -19.38 -13.16
C ALA A 177 10.19 -18.41 -13.85
N HIS A 178 9.70 -17.63 -14.83
CA HIS A 178 10.50 -16.64 -15.55
C HIS A 178 11.04 -15.52 -14.65
N VAL A 179 10.42 -15.28 -13.50
CA VAL A 179 10.89 -14.29 -12.52
C VAL A 179 11.84 -14.92 -11.52
N HIS A 180 11.54 -16.14 -11.03
CA HIS A 180 12.40 -16.84 -10.09
C HIS A 180 13.77 -17.16 -10.72
N GLU A 181 13.76 -17.73 -11.93
CA GLU A 181 14.94 -18.18 -12.67
C GLU A 181 15.72 -17.05 -13.34
N ALA A 182 15.13 -15.86 -13.49
CA ALA A 182 15.83 -14.71 -14.06
C ALA A 182 17.00 -14.28 -13.17
N GLU A 183 18.08 -13.84 -13.83
CA GLU A 183 19.26 -13.28 -13.17
C GLU A 183 18.89 -12.10 -12.27
N THR A 184 19.55 -11.99 -11.12
CA THR A 184 19.37 -10.83 -10.24
C THR A 184 20.02 -9.61 -10.87
N PRO A 185 19.29 -8.49 -11.09
CA PRO A 185 19.89 -7.28 -11.61
C PRO A 185 20.90 -6.69 -10.61
N ASP A 186 21.92 -6.02 -11.14
CA ASP A 186 22.83 -5.20 -10.33
C ASP A 186 22.04 -4.15 -9.55
N GLU A 187 22.52 -3.79 -8.35
CA GLU A 187 21.81 -2.88 -7.45
C GLU A 187 21.49 -1.52 -8.12
N SER A 188 22.42 -0.97 -8.90
CA SER A 188 22.20 0.27 -9.64
C SER A 188 21.07 0.17 -10.67
N ASP A 189 21.00 -0.95 -11.42
CA ASP A 189 19.94 -1.23 -12.40
C ASP A 189 18.60 -1.48 -11.74
N ALA A 190 18.62 -2.20 -10.63
CA ALA A 190 17.45 -2.47 -9.83
C ALA A 190 16.84 -1.17 -9.29
N ILE A 191 17.67 -0.30 -8.71
CA ILE A 191 17.25 1.00 -8.16
C ILE A 191 16.77 1.93 -9.27
N ALA A 192 17.43 1.99 -10.43
CA ALA A 192 16.95 2.79 -11.56
C ALA A 192 15.60 2.29 -12.10
N GLY A 193 15.42 0.97 -12.23
CA GLY A 193 14.11 0.42 -12.60
C GLY A 193 13.01 0.79 -11.60
N LEU A 194 13.31 0.78 -10.30
CA LEU A 194 12.36 1.20 -9.26
C LEU A 194 12.05 2.71 -9.33
N ILE A 195 13.05 3.56 -9.57
CA ILE A 195 12.84 5.01 -9.76
C ILE A 195 11.96 5.29 -10.99
N GLU A 196 12.16 4.57 -12.10
CA GLU A 196 11.31 4.73 -13.28
C GLU A 196 9.86 4.31 -13.00
N ILE A 197 9.65 3.23 -12.24
CA ILE A 197 8.30 2.85 -11.78
C ILE A 197 7.69 3.97 -10.91
N SER A 198 8.45 4.53 -9.95
CA SER A 198 8.00 5.65 -9.14
C SER A 198 7.59 6.85 -9.99
N ALA A 199 8.40 7.18 -11.01
CA ALA A 199 8.16 8.32 -11.89
C ALA A 199 6.92 8.11 -12.75
N ARG A 200 6.71 6.90 -13.29
CA ARG A 200 5.49 6.54 -14.02
C ARG A 200 4.25 6.62 -13.12
N ALA A 201 4.36 6.17 -11.88
CA ALA A 201 3.23 6.15 -10.94
C ALA A 201 2.84 7.56 -10.45
N HIS A 202 3.82 8.41 -10.17
CA HIS A 202 3.57 9.80 -9.77
C HIS A 202 3.28 10.73 -10.95
N GLY A 203 3.74 10.37 -12.15
CA GLY A 203 3.77 11.24 -13.32
C GLY A 203 4.89 12.29 -13.24
N VAL A 204 4.91 13.06 -12.14
CA VAL A 204 5.92 14.05 -11.79
C VAL A 204 6.23 14.03 -10.29
N GLY A 205 7.50 14.21 -9.92
CA GLY A 205 7.94 14.20 -8.53
C GLY A 205 9.34 14.77 -8.34
N THR A 206 9.62 15.27 -7.14
CA THR A 206 11.01 15.57 -6.73
C THR A 206 11.78 14.26 -6.46
N ALA A 207 13.10 14.33 -6.34
CA ALA A 207 13.91 13.17 -5.94
C ALA A 207 13.43 12.51 -4.64
N LYS A 208 12.89 13.30 -3.69
CA LYS A 208 12.31 12.76 -2.45
C LYS A 208 11.04 11.96 -2.72
N CYS A 209 10.15 12.45 -3.59
CA CYS A 209 8.95 11.72 -3.98
C CYS A 209 9.31 10.38 -4.64
N LEU A 210 10.23 10.40 -5.61
CA LEU A 210 10.58 9.20 -6.39
C LEU A 210 11.26 8.12 -5.53
N ARG A 211 12.15 8.51 -4.62
CA ARG A 211 12.84 7.55 -3.74
C ARG A 211 11.92 7.03 -2.64
N ASP A 212 11.00 7.84 -2.12
CA ASP A 212 10.12 7.43 -1.02
C ASP A 212 9.15 6.32 -1.45
N TYR A 213 8.72 6.32 -2.72
CA TYR A 213 7.82 5.33 -3.29
C TYR A 213 8.21 3.87 -3.01
N PHE A 214 9.51 3.57 -3.01
CA PHE A 214 10.05 2.26 -2.66
C PHE A 214 11.00 2.29 -1.45
N ARG A 215 11.02 3.37 -0.64
CA ARG A 215 11.97 3.56 0.48
C ARG A 215 13.43 3.41 0.08
N LEU A 216 13.82 4.04 -1.03
CA LEU A 216 15.16 3.92 -1.58
C LEU A 216 16.18 4.82 -0.84
N PRO A 217 17.42 4.34 -0.65
CA PRO A 217 18.52 5.14 -0.14
C PRO A 217 18.73 6.41 -0.98
N ALA A 218 19.04 7.53 -0.32
CA ALA A 218 19.07 8.84 -0.98
C ALA A 218 20.17 8.96 -2.04
N LYS A 219 21.36 8.41 -1.76
CA LYS A 219 22.52 8.52 -2.67
C LYS A 219 22.24 7.75 -3.97
N GLU A 220 21.92 6.47 -3.84
CA GLU A 220 21.68 5.55 -4.94
C GLU A 220 20.46 5.99 -5.77
N ALA A 221 19.42 6.53 -5.12
CA ALA A 221 18.28 7.10 -5.82
C ALA A 221 18.66 8.35 -6.65
N ASN A 222 19.50 9.24 -6.13
CA ASN A 222 19.94 10.42 -6.88
C ASN A 222 20.81 10.03 -8.08
N GLU A 223 21.76 9.09 -7.91
CA GLU A 223 22.58 8.55 -8.99
C GLU A 223 21.70 7.90 -10.09
N ALA A 224 20.67 7.15 -9.69
CA ALA A 224 19.70 6.57 -10.62
C ALA A 224 18.87 7.63 -11.37
N ILE A 225 18.44 8.69 -10.69
CA ILE A 225 17.71 9.80 -11.31
C ILE A 225 18.59 10.51 -12.35
N GLU A 226 19.84 10.83 -12.02
CA GLU A 226 20.79 11.47 -12.94
C GLU A 226 21.03 10.60 -14.17
N ARG A 227 21.22 9.30 -13.97
CA ARG A 227 21.37 8.34 -15.06
C ARG A 227 20.14 8.33 -15.98
N LEU A 228 18.94 8.15 -15.43
CA LEU A 228 17.70 8.10 -16.20
C LEU A 228 17.42 9.42 -16.91
N ALA A 229 17.81 10.56 -16.32
CA ALA A 229 17.74 11.87 -16.96
C ALA A 229 18.68 11.96 -18.17
N GLY A 230 19.93 11.49 -18.03
CA GLY A 230 20.89 11.39 -19.14
C GLY A 230 20.42 10.47 -20.28
N GLU A 231 19.65 9.44 -19.95
CA GLU A 231 19.02 8.51 -20.91
C GLU A 231 17.71 9.05 -21.52
N GLY A 232 17.20 10.21 -21.08
CA GLY A 232 15.91 10.75 -21.52
C GLY A 232 14.69 9.99 -21.02
N ARG A 233 14.87 9.10 -20.03
CA ARG A 233 13.80 8.34 -19.35
C ARG A 233 13.20 9.10 -18.16
N LEU A 234 13.85 10.18 -17.75
CA LEU A 234 13.27 11.24 -16.92
C LEU A 234 13.56 12.59 -17.58
N LEU A 235 12.59 13.49 -17.55
CA LEU A 235 12.74 14.84 -18.07
C LEU A 235 12.75 15.83 -16.90
N PRO A 236 13.67 16.82 -16.86
CA PRO A 236 13.61 17.86 -15.85
C PRO A 236 12.31 18.66 -15.99
N ALA A 237 11.71 19.03 -14.87
CA ALA A 237 10.48 19.80 -14.82
C ALA A 237 10.51 20.84 -13.70
N GLU A 238 9.79 21.94 -13.93
CA GLU A 238 9.45 22.94 -12.92
C GLU A 238 7.96 22.81 -12.61
N VAL A 239 7.63 22.69 -11.33
CA VAL A 239 6.26 22.52 -10.86
C VAL A 239 6.02 23.53 -9.75
N GLU A 240 4.96 24.32 -9.87
CA GLU A 240 4.53 25.24 -8.83
C GLU A 240 4.27 24.48 -7.52
N GLY A 241 4.71 25.04 -6.39
CA GLY A 241 4.60 24.43 -5.06
C GLY A 241 5.73 23.47 -4.68
N PHE A 242 6.53 22.97 -5.62
CA PHE A 242 7.66 22.08 -5.30
C PHE A 242 8.87 22.86 -4.79
N SER A 243 9.43 22.42 -3.65
CA SER A 243 10.61 23.05 -3.05
C SER A 243 11.96 22.65 -3.66
N GLY A 244 11.98 22.19 -4.92
CA GLY A 244 13.22 21.78 -5.61
C GLY A 244 13.00 21.16 -6.99
N PRO A 245 14.08 20.69 -7.64
CA PRO A 245 14.01 20.10 -8.98
C PRO A 245 13.01 18.93 -9.03
N ALA A 246 12.19 18.92 -10.08
CA ALA A 246 11.23 17.87 -10.34
C ALA A 246 11.63 17.08 -11.59
N TRP A 247 11.13 15.86 -11.66
CA TRP A 247 11.36 14.94 -12.76
C TRP A 247 10.02 14.40 -13.25
N LEU A 248 9.82 14.49 -14.57
CA LEU A 248 8.64 14.05 -15.29
C LEU A 248 8.97 12.75 -16.02
N HIS A 249 8.10 11.74 -15.88
CA HIS A 249 8.18 10.56 -16.74
C HIS A 249 7.76 10.94 -18.17
N PRO A 250 8.50 10.56 -19.24
CA PRO A 250 8.22 11.00 -20.62
C PRO A 250 6.82 10.68 -21.13
N GLU A 251 6.22 9.57 -20.67
CA GLU A 251 4.87 9.16 -21.07
C GLU A 251 3.76 9.79 -20.22
N SER A 252 4.10 10.67 -19.27
CA SER A 252 3.13 11.36 -18.43
C SER A 252 2.22 12.25 -19.28
N ARG A 253 0.91 12.12 -19.08
CA ARG A 253 -0.08 12.93 -19.77
C ARG A 253 -0.38 14.18 -18.96
N ARG A 254 -0.45 15.33 -19.64
CA ARG A 254 -0.97 16.58 -19.09
C ARG A 254 -2.38 16.84 -19.65
N PRO A 255 -3.44 16.35 -18.98
CA PRO A 255 -4.80 16.62 -19.41
C PRO A 255 -5.10 18.12 -19.30
N ARG A 256 -6.08 18.61 -20.08
CA ARG A 256 -6.56 20.00 -19.99
C ARG A 256 -7.44 20.25 -18.76
N ARG A 257 -8.11 19.19 -18.30
CA ARG A 257 -8.99 19.18 -17.14
C ARG A 257 -9.03 17.76 -16.58
N ILE A 258 -9.10 17.64 -15.27
CA ILE A 258 -9.42 16.38 -14.59
C ILE A 258 -10.85 16.46 -14.05
N GLU A 259 -11.69 15.50 -14.44
CA GLU A 259 -13.05 15.32 -13.91
C GLU A 259 -13.08 13.99 -13.18
N THR A 260 -13.07 14.04 -11.85
CA THR A 260 -13.02 12.83 -11.02
C THR A 260 -13.60 13.10 -9.65
N ARG A 261 -14.07 12.04 -9.02
CA ARG A 261 -14.42 12.02 -7.62
C ARG A 261 -13.89 10.73 -7.02
N ALA A 262 -13.19 10.82 -5.91
CA ALA A 262 -12.66 9.65 -5.24
C ALA A 262 -12.41 9.91 -3.76
N LEU A 263 -12.78 8.93 -2.93
CA LEU A 263 -12.24 8.82 -1.58
C LEU A 263 -10.88 8.10 -1.64
N LEU A 264 -9.86 8.73 -1.08
CA LEU A 264 -8.48 8.24 -1.13
C LEU A 264 -8.10 7.58 0.19
N ALA A 265 -7.55 6.36 0.13
CA ALA A 265 -7.08 5.70 1.33
C ALA A 265 -5.84 6.40 1.91
N PRO A 266 -5.63 6.36 3.24
CA PRO A 266 -4.40 6.89 3.85
C PRO A 266 -3.12 6.30 3.28
N PHE A 267 -3.18 5.10 2.70
CA PHE A 267 -2.07 4.36 2.12
C PHE A 267 -2.11 4.31 0.58
N ASP A 268 -2.98 5.11 -0.05
CA ASP A 268 -2.96 5.27 -1.50
C ASP A 268 -1.64 5.91 -1.95
N PRO A 269 -1.05 5.51 -3.08
CA PRO A 269 0.18 6.13 -3.56
C PRO A 269 0.11 7.63 -3.90
N LEU A 270 -1.09 8.18 -4.07
CA LEU A 270 -1.28 9.63 -4.15
C LEU A 270 -1.11 10.32 -2.78
N ILE A 271 -1.31 9.56 -1.70
CA ILE A 271 -1.53 10.07 -0.35
C ILE A 271 -0.36 9.74 0.59
N PHE A 272 0.31 8.58 0.45
CA PHE A 272 1.27 8.10 1.45
C PHE A 272 2.48 9.03 1.68
N GLU A 273 2.89 9.80 0.67
CA GLU A 273 3.97 10.77 0.75
C GLU A 273 3.31 12.11 1.10
N ARG A 274 3.33 12.43 2.39
CA ARG A 274 2.56 13.56 2.95
C ARG A 274 3.10 14.92 2.52
N ARG A 275 4.41 15.01 2.29
CA ARG A 275 5.04 16.24 1.85
C ARG A 275 4.67 16.56 0.41
N ARG A 276 4.67 15.57 -0.49
CA ARG A 276 4.21 15.68 -1.87
C ARG A 276 2.74 16.06 -1.92
N LEU A 277 1.93 15.46 -1.05
CA LEU A 277 0.52 15.80 -0.93
C LEU A 277 0.33 17.28 -0.56
N GLU A 278 1.08 17.77 0.42
CA GLU A 278 1.08 19.17 0.84
C GLU A 278 1.64 20.10 -0.26
N GLU A 279 2.75 19.75 -0.91
CA GLU A 279 3.38 20.54 -1.97
C GLU A 279 2.51 20.62 -3.25
N MET A 280 1.73 19.58 -3.58
CA MET A 280 0.87 19.56 -4.76
C MET A 280 -0.53 20.12 -4.54
N PHE A 281 -1.12 19.84 -3.38
CA PHE A 281 -2.54 20.12 -3.13
C PHE A 281 -2.76 21.14 -2.01
N GLY A 282 -1.70 21.64 -1.36
CA GLY A 282 -1.83 22.47 -0.17
C GLY A 282 -2.52 21.74 1.00
N PHE A 283 -2.54 20.40 0.97
CA PHE A 283 -3.34 19.58 1.87
C PHE A 283 -2.48 18.88 2.92
N HIS A 284 -2.41 19.44 4.13
CA HIS A 284 -1.73 18.81 5.25
C HIS A 284 -2.54 17.60 5.77
N TYR A 285 -1.95 16.41 5.75
CA TYR A 285 -2.64 15.18 6.14
C TYR A 285 -1.82 14.34 7.12
N ARG A 286 -2.48 13.98 8.23
CA ARG A 286 -1.95 13.04 9.23
C ARG A 286 -3.03 12.03 9.57
N ILE A 287 -2.74 10.76 9.38
CA ILE A 287 -3.60 9.67 9.86
C ILE A 287 -3.53 9.60 11.39
N GLU A 288 -4.68 9.50 12.06
CA GLU A 288 -4.78 9.61 13.52
C GLU A 288 -5.19 8.28 14.20
N ILE A 289 -5.01 7.15 13.50
CA ILE A 289 -5.27 5.81 14.06
C ILE A 289 -4.45 5.50 15.31
N TYR A 290 -3.24 6.07 15.41
CA TYR A 290 -2.36 5.92 16.57
C TYR A 290 -2.54 7.04 17.60
N THR A 291 -3.36 8.05 17.30
CA THR A 291 -3.64 9.16 18.21
C THR A 291 -4.76 8.76 19.16
N PRO A 292 -4.62 8.98 20.49
CA PRO A 292 -5.69 8.75 21.45
C PRO A 292 -6.95 9.55 21.07
N LYS A 293 -8.15 8.97 21.29
CA LYS A 293 -9.43 9.53 20.83
C LYS A 293 -9.60 11.04 21.14
N ALA A 294 -9.24 11.47 22.35
CA ALA A 294 -9.38 12.86 22.79
C ALA A 294 -8.40 13.85 22.14
N ARG A 295 -7.37 13.36 21.43
CA ARG A 295 -6.36 14.18 20.73
C ARG A 295 -6.49 14.15 19.21
N ARG A 296 -7.52 13.48 18.69
CA ARG A 296 -7.81 13.42 17.25
C ARG A 296 -8.41 14.75 16.82
N ARG A 297 -7.95 15.28 15.69
CA ARG A 297 -8.47 16.50 15.08
C ARG A 297 -9.60 16.19 14.10
N HIS A 298 -9.45 15.15 13.29
CA HIS A 298 -10.41 14.87 12.20
C HIS A 298 -11.13 13.53 12.33
N GLY A 299 -10.53 12.53 12.97
CA GLY A 299 -11.18 11.22 13.10
C GLY A 299 -10.19 10.07 13.19
N TYR A 300 -10.69 8.84 13.26
CA TYR A 300 -9.84 7.65 13.37
C TYR A 300 -9.24 7.24 12.02
N TYR A 301 -10.09 6.94 11.03
CA TYR A 301 -9.70 6.42 9.71
C TYR A 301 -10.23 7.37 8.62
N VAL A 302 -9.58 8.52 8.51
CA VAL A 302 -9.98 9.63 7.65
C VAL A 302 -9.51 9.43 6.21
N LEU A 303 -10.43 9.43 5.24
CA LEU A 303 -10.11 9.44 3.81
C LEU A 303 -10.25 10.87 3.26
N PRO A 304 -9.23 11.40 2.55
CA PRO A 304 -9.39 12.62 1.77
C PRO A 304 -10.36 12.42 0.60
N LEU A 305 -11.18 13.43 0.32
CA LEU A 305 -12.05 13.51 -0.85
C LEU A 305 -11.34 14.29 -1.95
N LEU A 306 -10.93 13.61 -3.01
CA LEU A 306 -10.50 14.22 -4.26
C LEU A 306 -11.73 14.56 -5.09
N LEU A 307 -11.89 15.83 -5.45
CA LEU A 307 -12.89 16.30 -6.38
C LEU A 307 -12.20 17.11 -7.47
N ASN A 308 -12.24 16.59 -8.70
CA ASN A 308 -11.53 17.11 -9.85
C ASN A 308 -10.00 17.19 -9.61
N GLU A 309 -9.48 18.40 -9.45
CA GLU A 309 -8.05 18.69 -9.32
C GLU A 309 -7.65 18.98 -7.86
N GLU A 310 -8.62 19.00 -6.93
CA GLU A 310 -8.42 19.45 -5.55
C GLU A 310 -8.86 18.41 -4.52
N ILE A 311 -8.24 18.45 -3.34
CA ILE A 311 -8.69 17.68 -2.18
C ILE A 311 -9.58 18.58 -1.34
N VAL A 312 -10.89 18.36 -1.41
CA VAL A 312 -11.90 19.32 -0.93
C VAL A 312 -12.51 18.94 0.42
N GLY A 313 -12.18 17.76 0.96
CA GLY A 313 -12.74 17.32 2.23
C GLY A 313 -12.04 16.13 2.87
N ARG A 314 -12.50 15.80 4.08
CA ARG A 314 -12.00 14.72 4.93
C ARG A 314 -13.14 13.96 5.54
N VAL A 315 -13.14 12.64 5.47
CA VAL A 315 -14.27 11.83 5.93
C VAL A 315 -13.76 10.65 6.75
N ASP A 316 -14.13 10.61 8.04
CA ASP A 316 -13.84 9.48 8.93
C ASP A 316 -14.90 8.40 8.74
N LEU A 317 -14.49 7.24 8.22
CA LEU A 317 -15.41 6.19 7.81
C LEU A 317 -15.22 4.90 8.59
N LYS A 318 -16.33 4.21 8.84
CA LYS A 318 -16.36 2.86 9.39
C LYS A 318 -17.45 2.04 8.69
N SER A 319 -17.14 0.80 8.30
CA SER A 319 -18.15 -0.16 7.89
C SER A 319 -18.77 -0.83 9.13
N ASP A 320 -20.09 -0.82 9.24
CA ASP A 320 -20.84 -1.63 10.19
C ASP A 320 -21.56 -2.75 9.44
N ARG A 321 -20.96 -3.94 9.45
CA ARG A 321 -21.49 -5.11 8.73
C ARG A 321 -22.68 -5.74 9.44
N GLU A 322 -22.75 -5.61 10.76
CA GLU A 322 -23.87 -6.15 11.55
C GLU A 322 -25.11 -5.27 11.36
N GLY A 323 -24.93 -3.95 11.42
CA GLY A 323 -25.96 -2.97 11.10
C GLY A 323 -26.19 -2.74 9.61
N SER A 324 -25.36 -3.34 8.73
CA SER A 324 -25.43 -3.20 7.27
C SER A 324 -25.36 -1.73 6.79
N ALA A 325 -24.51 -0.90 7.42
CA ALA A 325 -24.40 0.53 7.13
C ALA A 325 -22.95 1.02 6.99
N LEU A 326 -22.73 1.98 6.09
CA LEU A 326 -21.51 2.79 6.02
C LEU A 326 -21.66 3.98 6.97
N LEU A 327 -20.85 4.02 8.03
CA LEU A 327 -20.93 5.03 9.06
C LEU A 327 -19.93 6.16 8.80
N VAL A 328 -20.44 7.36 8.56
CA VAL A 328 -19.67 8.61 8.57
C VAL A 328 -19.54 9.08 10.02
N GLN A 329 -18.36 8.87 10.61
CA GLN A 329 -18.06 9.25 12.00
C GLN A 329 -17.79 10.75 12.14
N ALA A 330 -17.22 11.36 11.10
CA ALA A 330 -16.97 12.79 10.98
C ALA A 330 -16.82 13.17 9.50
N ALA A 331 -17.23 14.38 9.12
CA ALA A 331 -17.01 14.93 7.78
C ALA A 331 -16.59 16.39 7.86
N TRP A 332 -15.49 16.74 7.18
CA TRP A 332 -14.91 18.07 7.18
C TRP A 332 -14.73 18.60 5.77
N VAL A 333 -14.93 19.89 5.58
CA VAL A 333 -14.74 20.59 4.31
C VAL A 333 -13.45 21.42 4.33
N GLU A 334 -12.73 21.47 3.22
CA GLU A 334 -11.58 22.37 3.07
C GLU A 334 -12.06 23.78 2.66
N PRO A 335 -11.35 24.86 3.05
CA PRO A 335 -11.84 26.23 2.85
C PRO A 335 -12.11 26.66 1.39
N TYR A 336 -11.46 25.99 0.44
CA TYR A 336 -11.56 26.23 -1.00
C TYR A 336 -12.53 25.27 -1.71
N ALA A 337 -13.18 24.38 -0.96
CA ALA A 337 -14.08 23.39 -1.53
C ALA A 337 -15.28 24.04 -2.25
N PRO A 338 -15.73 23.46 -3.39
CA PRO A 338 -16.88 23.97 -4.10
C PRO A 338 -18.20 23.68 -3.34
N PRO A 339 -19.27 24.45 -3.58
CA PRO A 339 -20.53 24.33 -2.83
C PRO A 339 -21.23 22.96 -2.95
N ASP A 340 -20.99 22.23 -4.02
CA ASP A 340 -21.55 20.90 -4.31
C ASP A 340 -20.77 19.75 -3.65
N THR A 341 -19.76 20.06 -2.81
CA THR A 341 -18.91 19.05 -2.14
C THR A 341 -19.71 18.03 -1.34
N ALA A 342 -20.79 18.43 -0.68
CA ALA A 342 -21.63 17.52 0.09
C ALA A 342 -22.40 16.53 -0.82
N ASP A 343 -22.94 17.00 -1.94
CA ASP A 343 -23.67 16.18 -2.92
C ASP A 343 -22.72 15.18 -3.59
N GLU A 344 -21.54 15.64 -3.98
CA GLU A 344 -20.50 14.79 -4.56
C GLU A 344 -20.06 13.73 -3.55
N LEU A 345 -19.77 14.11 -2.30
CA LEU A 345 -19.43 13.16 -1.25
C LEU A 345 -20.55 12.14 -1.01
N ALA A 346 -21.81 12.57 -0.94
CA ALA A 346 -22.95 11.68 -0.75
C ALA A 346 -23.03 10.61 -1.86
N ALA A 347 -22.82 11.02 -3.12
CA ALA A 347 -22.81 10.09 -4.24
C ALA A 347 -21.61 9.13 -4.21
N GLU A 348 -20.43 9.57 -3.76
CA GLU A 348 -19.27 8.69 -3.55
C GLU A 348 -19.48 7.67 -2.43
N LEU A 349 -20.10 8.10 -1.33
CA LEU A 349 -20.42 7.23 -0.20
C LEU A 349 -21.44 6.17 -0.56
N ARG A 350 -22.45 6.49 -1.39
CA ARG A 350 -23.40 5.50 -1.92
C ARG A 350 -22.69 4.44 -2.77
N LEU A 351 -21.78 4.86 -3.68
CA LEU A 351 -20.98 3.91 -4.46
C LEU A 351 -20.12 2.99 -3.58
N MET A 352 -19.54 3.53 -2.51
CA MET A 352 -18.75 2.76 -1.56
C MET A 352 -19.61 1.81 -0.73
N ALA A 353 -20.78 2.25 -0.26
CA ALA A 353 -21.73 1.41 0.46
C ALA A 353 -22.17 0.22 -0.41
N ASP A 354 -22.58 0.49 -1.66
CA ASP A 354 -22.94 -0.55 -2.63
C ASP A 354 -21.79 -1.54 -2.87
N TRP A 355 -20.56 -1.04 -3.01
CA TRP A 355 -19.38 -1.89 -3.21
C TRP A 355 -19.07 -2.78 -1.99
N LEU A 356 -19.32 -2.28 -0.79
CA LEU A 356 -19.11 -3.00 0.46
C LEU A 356 -20.31 -3.88 0.87
N ASP A 357 -21.35 -3.95 0.04
CA ASP A 357 -22.61 -4.66 0.32
C ASP A 357 -23.30 -4.13 1.60
N LEU A 358 -23.29 -2.80 1.76
CA LEU A 358 -23.95 -2.07 2.84
C LEU A 358 -25.18 -1.36 2.27
N LYS A 359 -26.30 -1.42 3.01
CA LYS A 359 -27.62 -0.93 2.56
C LYS A 359 -27.81 0.56 2.80
N ASP A 360 -27.23 1.07 3.88
CA ASP A 360 -27.45 2.43 4.35
C ASP A 360 -26.14 3.20 4.47
N VAL A 361 -26.24 4.53 4.39
CA VAL A 361 -25.18 5.47 4.79
C VAL A 361 -25.72 6.29 5.95
N SER A 362 -25.02 6.28 7.08
CA SER A 362 -25.44 6.98 8.30
C SER A 362 -24.40 8.01 8.70
N VAL A 363 -24.84 9.24 8.96
CA VAL A 363 -23.96 10.37 9.31
C VAL A 363 -24.08 10.72 10.78
N ARG A 364 -22.94 10.75 11.47
CA ARG A 364 -22.85 11.43 12.77
C ARG A 364 -22.64 12.92 12.52
N ARG A 365 -23.42 13.77 13.20
CA ARG A 365 -23.27 15.24 13.17
C ARG A 365 -21.98 15.69 13.86
N HIS A 366 -20.85 15.42 13.24
CA HIS A 366 -19.52 15.81 13.70
C HIS A 366 -18.65 16.27 12.52
N GLY A 367 -18.06 17.46 12.65
CA GLY A 367 -17.39 18.15 11.56
C GLY A 367 -18.32 19.12 10.82
N ASP A 368 -17.74 20.06 10.09
CA ASP A 368 -18.43 21.20 9.47
C ASP A 368 -19.14 20.84 8.15
N LEU A 369 -18.87 19.67 7.56
CA LEU A 369 -19.58 19.17 6.37
C LEU A 369 -20.76 18.23 6.72
N ALA A 370 -20.87 17.79 7.97
CA ALA A 370 -21.74 16.68 8.34
C ALA A 370 -23.24 16.97 8.15
N GLU A 371 -23.70 18.19 8.42
CA GLU A 371 -25.12 18.55 8.27
C GLU A 371 -25.54 18.66 6.79
N ASP A 372 -24.70 19.26 5.95
CA ASP A 372 -24.94 19.31 4.50
C ASP A 372 -24.92 17.92 3.89
N LEU A 373 -23.98 17.08 4.33
CA LEU A 373 -23.89 15.69 3.90
C LEU A 373 -25.12 14.86 4.31
N GLU A 374 -25.64 15.03 5.53
CA GLU A 374 -26.85 14.36 5.98
C GLU A 374 -28.08 14.77 5.14
N ARG A 375 -28.14 16.02 4.65
CA ARG A 375 -29.21 16.48 3.74
C ARG A 375 -29.09 15.92 2.32
N ALA A 376 -27.87 15.66 1.85
CA ALA A 376 -27.59 15.16 0.51
C ALA A 376 -27.76 13.62 0.38
N LEU A 377 -27.76 12.91 1.50
CA LEU A 377 -27.99 11.45 1.59
C LEU A 377 -29.48 11.12 1.63
#